data_AF-A0AAW8YK68-F1
#
_entry.id   AF-A0AAW8YK68-F1
#
_cell.length_a   1.000
_cell.length_b   1.000
_cell.length_c   1.000
_cell.angle_alpha   90.00
_cell.angle_beta   90.00
_cell.angle_gamma   90.00
#
_symmetry.space_group_name_H-M   'P 1'
#
loop_
_entity.id
_entity.type
_entity.pdbx_description
1 polymer ?
#
loop_
_entity_poly.entity_id
_entity_poly.type
_entity_poly.pdbx_seq_one_letter_code
_entity_poly.pdbx_strand_id
1 'polypeptide(L)' 'MTMLEQCKIFWSWGNHDLDYYKAFVGFGALTEAEYKEITGEDYTAPTP' A
#
# COMPACT_ATOMS: atom_id res chain seq x y z
N MET A 1 -8.15 14.37 -1.26
CA MET A 1 -7.51 13.32 -0.44
C MET A 1 -6.54 12.57 -1.33
N THR A 2 -5.29 12.37 -0.90
CA THR A 2 -4.28 11.64 -1.71
C THR A 2 -4.54 10.13 -1.66
N MET A 3 -3.84 9.35 -2.49
CA MET A 3 -3.93 7.88 -2.46
C MET A 3 -3.44 7.33 -1.11
N LEU A 4 -2.33 7.86 -0.59
CA LEU A 4 -1.81 7.53 0.73
C LEU A 4 -2.86 7.69 1.83
N GLU A 5 -3.54 8.83 1.88
CA GLU A 5 -4.54 9.12 2.90
C GLU A 5 -5.76 8.19 2.81
N GLN A 6 -6.21 7.86 1.59
CA GLN A 6 -7.28 6.86 1.40
C GLN A 6 -6.85 5.47 1.87
N CYS A 7 -5.62 5.05 1.54
CA CYS A 7 -5.08 3.77 1.92
C CYS A 7 -4.96 3.60 3.45
N LYS A 8 -4.56 4.66 4.17
CA LYS A 8 -4.54 4.69 5.63
C LYS A 8 -5.93 4.54 6.25
N ILE A 9 -6.95 5.17 5.65
CA ILE A 9 -8.33 5.02 6.09
C ILE A 9 -8.78 3.57 5.93
N PHE A 10 -8.54 2.96 4.76
CA PHE A 10 -8.89 1.56 4.52
C PHE A 10 -8.17 0.60 5.46
N TRP A 11 -6.89 0.88 5.75
CA TRP A 11 -6.12 0.11 6.72
C TRP A 11 -6.73 0.20 8.12
N SER A 12 -7.12 1.41 8.55
CA SER A 12 -7.82 1.64 9.82
C SER A 12 -9.19 0.95 9.89
N TRP A 13 -9.85 0.75 8.75
CA TRP A 13 -11.11 0.00 8.64
C TRP A 13 -10.92 -1.52 8.59
N GLY A 14 -9.68 -2.01 8.66
CA GLY A 14 -9.35 -3.44 8.75
C GLY A 14 -8.99 -4.10 7.43
N ASN A 15 -8.80 -3.35 6.34
CA ASN A 15 -8.21 -3.92 5.13
C ASN A 15 -6.70 -4.06 5.29
N HIS A 16 -6.23 -5.26 5.61
CA HIS A 16 -4.81 -5.56 5.79
C HIS A 16 -4.24 -6.47 4.70
N ASP A 17 -4.90 -6.54 3.55
CA ASP A 17 -4.40 -7.29 2.39
C ASP A 17 -3.17 -6.59 1.79
N LEU A 18 -1.99 -7.18 1.98
CA LEU A 18 -0.73 -6.60 1.50
C LEU A 18 -0.66 -6.54 -0.03
N ASP A 19 -1.23 -7.51 -0.75
CA ASP A 19 -1.22 -7.53 -2.22
C ASP A 19 -2.09 -6.42 -2.80
N TYR A 20 -3.19 -6.07 -2.13
CA TYR A 20 -3.98 -4.89 -2.46
C TYR A 20 -3.11 -3.62 -2.48
N TYR A 21 -2.31 -3.39 -1.43
CA TYR A 21 -1.43 -2.21 -1.36
C TYR A 21 -0.22 -2.28 -2.31
N LYS A 22 0.34 -3.48 -2.54
CA LYS A 22 1.41 -3.69 -3.54
C LYS A 22 0.95 -3.33 -4.94
N ALA A 23 -0.31 -3.60 -5.29
CA ALA A 23 -0.85 -3.23 -6.60
C ALA A 23 -0.78 -1.71 -6.85
N PHE A 24 -1.06 -0.87 -5.84
CA PHE A 24 -0.94 0.59 -5.97
C PHE A 24 0.50 1.04 -6.20
N VAL A 25 1.48 0.34 -5.62
CA VAL A 25 2.90 0.58 -5.94
C VAL A 25 3.20 0.20 -7.39
N GLY A 26 2.73 -0.96 -7.85
CA GLY A 26 2.86 -1.41 -9.24
C GLY A 26 2.22 -0.46 -10.27
N PHE A 27 1.14 0.22 -9.90
CA PHE A 27 0.50 1.25 -10.73
C PHE A 27 1.13 2.64 -10.62
N GLY A 28 2.15 2.82 -9.76
CA GLY A 28 2.77 4.12 -9.50
C GLY A 28 1.90 5.10 -8.71
N ALA A 29 0.83 4.61 -8.07
CA ALA A 29 -0.08 5.39 -7.24
C ALA A 29 0.42 5.54 -5.80
N LEU A 30 1.30 4.63 -5.35
CA LEU A 30 2.07 4.72 -4.11
C LEU A 30 3.55 4.49 -4.42
N THR A 31 4.42 5.05 -3.58
CA THR A 31 5.83 4.68 -3.50
C THR A 31 6.04 3.50 -2.55
N GLU A 32 7.20 2.85 -2.65
CA GLU A 32 7.60 1.78 -1.73
C GLU A 32 7.66 2.26 -0.27
N ALA A 33 8.05 3.53 -0.06
CA ALA A 33 8.07 4.15 1.27
C ALA A 33 6.66 4.35 1.83
N GLU A 34 5.71 4.79 0.99
CA GLU A 34 4.32 4.94 1.38
C GLU A 34 3.64 3.60 1.69
N TYR A 35 3.97 2.55 0.93
CA TYR A 35 3.54 1.19 1.23
C TYR A 35 3.97 0.77 2.64
N LYS A 36 5.24 1.00 2.98
CA LYS A 36 5.78 0.70 4.32
C LYS A 36 5.14 1.56 5.40
N GLU A 37 4.82 2.81 5.11
CA GLU A 37 4.11 3.69 6.04
C GLU A 37 2.70 3.18 6.38
N ILE A 38 1.98 2.63 5.39
CA ILE A 38 0.63 2.10 5.59
C ILE A 38 0.67 0.74 6.30
N THR A 39 1.51 -0.18 5.80
CA THR A 39 1.44 -1.60 6.15
C THR A 39 2.42 -2.01 7.25
N GLY A 40 3.49 -1.24 7.46
CA GLY A 40 4.63 -1.61 8.29
C GLY A 40 5.65 -2.52 7.60
N GLU A 41 5.32 -3.08 6.44
CA GLU A 41 6.12 -4.07 5.72
C GLU A 41 6.97 -3.43 4.62
N ASP A 42 8.14 -4.00 4.34
CA ASP A 42 8.95 -3.59 3.20
C ASP A 42 8.29 -4.06 1.89
N TYR A 43 8.29 -3.18 0.88
CA TYR A 43 7.75 -3.54 -0.42
C TYR A 43 8.63 -4.61 -1.08
N THR A 44 8.02 -5.74 -1.42
CA THR A 44 8.61 -6.79 -2.26
C THR A 44 7.84 -6.83 -3.57
N ALA A 45 8.52 -6.60 -4.69
CA ALA A 45 7.90 -6.74 -6.00
C ALA A 45 7.32 -8.17 -6.17
N PRO A 46 6.11 -8.31 -6.72
CA PRO A 46 5.55 -9.63 -7.00
C PRO A 46 6.46 -10.36 -8.00
N THR A 47 6.88 -11.57 -7.65
CA THR A 47 7.58 -12.46 -8.57
C THR A 47 6.65 -12.85 -9.73
N PRO A 48 7.12 -12.81 -10.98
CA PRO A 48 6.34 -13.18 -12.17
C PRO A 48 5.95 -14.66 -12.21
#